data_AF-A0A518D8X7-F1
#
_entry.id   AF-A0A518D8X7-F1
#
_cell.length_a   1.000
_cell.length_b   1.000
_cell.length_c   1.000
_cell.angle_alpha   90.00
_cell.angle_beta   90.00
_cell.angle_gamma   90.00
#
_symmetry.space_group_name_H-M   'P 1'
#
loop_
_entity.id
_entity.type
_entity.pdbx_description
1 polymer ?
#
loop_
_entity_poly.entity_id
_entity_poly.type
_entity_poly.pdbx_seq_one_letter_code
_entity_poly.pdbx_strand_id
1 'polypeptide(L)'
;MTALPTGVTRDRHAGGSIGLDNCHAVQIRLHDLPGRIGRCVVVWRDSPPLLRPGRRGQAIRELRRGDLVRLRGRIECVRELVLHR
;
A
#
# COMPACT_ATOMS: atom_id res chain seq x y z
N MET A 1 -8.34 20.67 6.75
CA MET A 1 -8.03 19.25 6.42
C MET A 1 -8.59 18.99 5.03
N THR A 2 -7.74 18.76 4.03
CA THR A 2 -8.17 18.45 2.66
C THR A 2 -8.92 17.13 2.66
N ALA A 3 -10.13 17.10 2.10
CA ALA A 3 -10.92 15.88 1.99
C ALA A 3 -10.20 14.88 1.10
N LEU A 4 -10.15 13.62 1.51
CA LEU A 4 -9.51 12.56 0.73
C LEU A 4 -10.37 12.20 -0.49
N PRO A 5 -9.76 11.83 -1.64
CA PRO A 5 -10.52 11.37 -2.79
C PRO A 5 -11.34 10.14 -2.41
N THR A 6 -12.46 9.93 -3.10
CA THR A 6 -13.32 8.77 -2.91
C THR A 6 -12.50 7.47 -3.02
N GLY A 7 -12.57 6.63 -1.98
CA GLY A 7 -11.81 5.36 -1.90
C GLY A 7 -10.43 5.47 -1.25
N VAL A 8 -9.97 6.67 -0.91
CA VAL A 8 -8.71 6.90 -0.19
C VAL A 8 -9.01 7.02 1.30
N THR A 9 -8.51 6.08 2.09
CA THR A 9 -8.62 6.12 3.55
C THR A 9 -7.33 6.66 4.15
N ARG A 10 -7.42 7.64 5.06
CA ARG A 10 -6.25 8.13 5.80
C ARG A 10 -5.72 6.99 6.65
N ASP A 11 -4.43 6.69 6.53
CA ASP A 11 -3.81 5.81 7.51
C ASP A 11 -3.93 6.46 8.89
N ARG A 12 -4.45 5.73 9.88
CA ARG A 12 -4.63 6.23 11.26
C ARG A 12 -3.32 6.66 11.94
N HIS A 13 -2.19 6.29 11.36
CA HIS A 13 -0.85 6.64 11.83
C HIS A 13 -0.15 7.67 10.92
N ALA A 14 -0.78 8.11 9.82
CA ALA A 14 -0.26 9.23 9.06
C ALA A 14 -0.18 10.46 9.97
N GLY A 15 1.01 11.05 10.10
CA GLY A 15 1.21 12.26 10.89
C GLY A 15 0.23 13.36 10.50
N GLY A 16 -0.14 14.21 11.45
CA GLY A 16 -1.14 15.28 11.23
C GLY A 16 -0.80 16.20 10.05
N SER A 17 0.49 16.39 9.77
CA SER A 17 1.07 17.20 8.69
C SER A 17 1.08 16.54 7.30
N ILE A 18 0.77 15.24 7.19
CA ILE A 18 0.70 14.54 5.90
C ILE A 18 -0.71 14.71 5.31
N GLY A 19 -0.80 15.44 4.22
CA GLY A 19 -1.99 15.66 3.39
C GLY A 19 -1.77 15.19 1.95
N LEU A 20 -2.77 15.29 1.07
CA LEU A 20 -2.63 14.86 -0.33
C LEU A 20 -1.55 15.66 -1.08
N ASP A 21 -1.42 16.94 -0.75
CA ASP A 21 -0.49 17.87 -1.43
C ASP A 21 0.98 17.55 -1.16
N ASN A 22 1.26 16.72 -0.15
CA ASN A 22 2.61 16.30 0.22
C ASN A 22 2.74 14.78 0.45
N CYS A 23 1.72 14.00 0.08
CA CYS A 23 1.77 12.54 0.11
C CYS A 23 1.71 11.95 -1.31
N HIS A 24 2.34 10.79 -1.49
CA HIS A 24 2.02 9.93 -2.62
C HIS A 24 1.28 8.70 -2.08
N ALA A 25 0.04 8.52 -2.51
CA ALA A 25 -0.71 7.31 -2.22
C ALA A 25 -0.36 6.22 -3.25
N VAL A 26 -0.20 4.99 -2.80
CA VAL A 26 0.02 3.80 -3.63
C VAL A 26 -1.16 2.87 -3.44
N GLN A 27 -1.91 2.59 -4.48
CA GLN A 27 -2.93 1.55 -4.46
C GLN A 27 -2.30 0.23 -4.93
N ILE A 28 -2.37 -0.80 -4.08
CA ILE A 28 -1.82 -2.13 -4.36
C ILE A 28 -2.98 -3.12 -4.40
N ARG A 29 -3.11 -3.84 -5.52
CA ARG A 29 -3.99 -5.00 -5.62
C ARG A 29 -3.17 -6.25 -5.34
N LEU A 30 -3.66 -7.06 -4.42
CA LEU A 30 -3.01 -8.24 -3.88
C LEU A 30 -3.89 -9.46 -4.14
N HIS A 31 -3.28 -10.63 -4.21
CA HIS A 31 -3.98 -11.90 -4.01
C HIS A 31 -3.31 -12.74 -2.93
N ASP A 32 -4.11 -13.52 -2.21
CA ASP A 32 -3.57 -14.53 -1.29
C ASP A 32 -2.78 -15.59 -2.07
N LEU A 33 -1.93 -16.35 -1.41
CA LEU A 33 -1.44 -17.62 -1.95
C LEU A 33 -2.46 -18.67 -1.48
N PRO A 34 -3.32 -19.26 -2.34
CA PRO A 34 -3.05 -19.78 -3.70
C PRO A 34 -3.73 -19.02 -4.88
N GLY A 35 -4.00 -17.73 -4.76
CA GLY A 35 -4.41 -16.85 -5.87
C GLY A 35 -5.91 -16.55 -5.95
N ARG A 36 -6.67 -16.78 -4.88
CA ARG A 36 -8.14 -16.85 -4.91
C ARG A 36 -8.84 -15.55 -4.48
N ILE A 37 -8.22 -14.71 -3.64
CA ILE A 37 -8.88 -13.51 -3.10
C ILE A 37 -8.12 -12.24 -3.47
N GLY A 38 -8.72 -11.39 -4.31
CA GLY A 38 -8.23 -10.06 -4.62
C GLY A 38 -8.48 -9.06 -3.47
N ARG A 39 -7.45 -8.45 -2.88
CA ARG A 39 -7.60 -7.33 -1.92
C ARG A 39 -6.95 -6.07 -2.47
N CYS A 40 -7.53 -4.93 -2.16
CA CYS A 40 -6.96 -3.64 -2.53
C CYS A 40 -6.59 -2.84 -1.28
N VAL A 41 -5.37 -2.33 -1.22
CA VAL A 41 -4.88 -1.52 -0.10
C VAL A 41 -4.29 -0.24 -0.66
N VAL A 42 -4.66 0.90 -0.06
CA VAL A 42 -4.00 2.18 -0.30
C VAL A 42 -3.00 2.43 0.84
N VAL A 43 -1.73 2.65 0.49
CA VAL A 43 -0.65 2.92 1.44
C VAL A 43 0.02 4.25 1.11
N TRP A 44 0.50 4.94 2.15
CA TRP A 44 1.08 6.28 2.05
C TRP A 44 2.61 6.18 2.07
N ARG A 45 3.31 7.21 1.56
CA ARG A 45 4.79 7.31 1.56
C ARG A 45 5.41 6.95 2.93
N ASP A 46 4.74 7.38 4.02
CA ASP A 46 5.17 7.17 5.41
C ASP A 46 4.23 6.21 6.18
N SER A 47 3.39 5.41 5.50
CA SER A 47 2.49 4.47 6.17
C SER A 47 3.27 3.41 6.95
N PRO A 48 2.94 3.16 8.23
CA PRO A 48 3.58 2.15 9.07
C PRO A 48 3.31 0.69 8.65
N PRO A 49 3.97 -0.30 9.30
CA PRO A 49 4.53 -1.50 8.67
C PRO A 49 3.54 -2.66 8.52
N LEU A 50 2.26 -2.36 8.27
CA LEU A 50 1.23 -3.36 8.01
C LEU A 50 1.49 -4.11 6.71
N LEU A 51 2.05 -3.43 5.72
CA LEU A 51 2.52 -3.99 4.46
C LEU A 51 4.05 -3.91 4.43
N ARG A 52 4.71 -5.06 4.39
CA ARG A 52 6.17 -5.14 4.26
C ARG A 52 6.52 -5.83 2.95
N PRO A 53 7.31 -5.21 2.08
CA PRO A 53 7.91 -5.91 0.95
C PRO A 53 8.65 -7.17 1.43
N GLY A 54 8.50 -8.27 0.70
CA GLY A 54 9.14 -9.54 1.01
C GLY A 54 10.65 -9.45 0.89
N ARG A 55 11.16 -8.58 0.01
CA ARG A 55 12.58 -8.29 -0.13
C ARG A 55 13.03 -7.25 0.88
N ARG A 56 14.07 -7.58 1.65
CA ARG A 56 14.67 -6.67 2.63
C ARG A 56 15.16 -5.39 1.96
N GLY A 57 14.78 -4.24 2.51
CA GLY A 57 15.19 -2.92 2.02
C GLY A 57 14.46 -2.42 0.78
N GLN A 58 13.56 -3.21 0.19
CA GLN A 58 12.73 -2.75 -0.92
C GLN A 58 11.71 -1.72 -0.42
N ALA A 59 11.55 -0.61 -1.14
CA ALA A 59 10.51 0.37 -0.85
C ALA A 59 9.18 -0.07 -1.46
N ILE A 60 8.05 0.37 -0.88
CA ILE A 60 6.70 0.05 -1.40
C ILE A 60 6.53 0.48 -2.86
N ARG A 61 7.11 1.64 -3.25
CA ARG A 61 7.07 2.16 -4.63
C ARG A 61 7.84 1.31 -5.65
N GLU A 62 8.72 0.43 -5.17
CA GLU A 62 9.54 -0.46 -6.00
C GLU A 62 8.89 -1.83 -6.18
N LEU A 63 7.72 -2.05 -5.57
CA LEU A 63 6.96 -3.28 -5.75
C LEU A 63 6.52 -3.42 -7.21
N ARG A 64 6.65 -4.65 -7.72
CA ARG A 64 6.22 -5.05 -9.04
C ARG A 64 5.20 -6.16 -8.94
N ARG A 65 4.44 -6.36 -10.02
CA ARG A 65 3.58 -7.54 -10.13
C ARG A 65 4.40 -8.81 -9.93
N GLY A 66 3.91 -9.71 -9.09
CA GLY A 66 4.60 -10.93 -8.70
C GLY A 66 5.34 -10.81 -7.36
N ASP A 67 5.68 -9.60 -6.91
CA ASP A 67 6.37 -9.43 -5.64
C ASP A 67 5.52 -9.92 -4.47
N LEU A 68 6.18 -10.55 -3.51
CA LEU A 68 5.54 -10.96 -2.27
C LEU A 68 5.57 -9.81 -1.27
N VAL A 69 4.46 -9.61 -0.58
CA VAL A 69 4.36 -8.69 0.53
C VAL A 69 3.75 -9.39 1.73
N ARG A 70 4.17 -8.99 2.93
CA ARG A 70 3.51 -9.38 4.16
C ARG A 70 2.50 -8.31 4.56
N LEU A 71 1.22 -8.63 4.47
CA LEU A 71 0.12 -7.77 4.90
C LEU A 71 -0.52 -8.34 6.18
N ARG A 72 -0.44 -7.62 7.31
CA ARG A 72 -1.03 -8.05 8.60
C ARG A 72 -0.68 -9.51 8.99
N GLY A 73 0.56 -9.92 8.73
CA GLY A 73 1.05 -11.28 9.04
C GLY A 73 0.73 -12.34 7.98
N ARG A 74 -0.02 -12.02 6.92
CA ARG A 74 -0.29 -12.91 5.79
C ARG A 74 0.64 -12.60 4.62
N ILE A 75 1.07 -13.63 3.89
CA ILE A 75 1.82 -13.46 2.64
C ILE A 75 0.81 -13.31 1.52
N GLU A 76 0.96 -12.24 0.76
CA GLU A 76 0.13 -11.90 -0.38
C GLU A 76 1.06 -11.58 -1.57
N CYS A 77 0.58 -11.75 -2.79
CA CYS A 77 1.32 -11.43 -4.00
C CYS A 77 0.73 -10.20 -4.69
N VAL A 78 1.60 -9.30 -5.14
CA VAL A 78 1.22 -8.09 -5.87
C VAL A 78 0.69 -8.46 -7.25
N ARG A 79 -0.57 -8.10 -7.51
CA ARG A 79 -1.20 -8.21 -8.81
C ARG A 79 -1.02 -6.93 -9.62
N GLU A 80 -1.14 -5.78 -8.97
CA GLU A 80 -1.13 -4.47 -9.61
C GLU A 80 -0.72 -3.38 -8.62
N LEU A 81 -0.08 -2.33 -9.13
CA LEU A 81 0.35 -1.17 -8.36
C LEU A 81 0.02 0.11 -9.13
N VAL A 82 -0.65 1.06 -8.47
CA VAL A 82 -1.00 2.37 -9.01
C VAL A 82 -0.41 3.44 -8.10
N LEU A 83 0.34 4.38 -8.68
CA LEU A 83 0.91 5.53 -7.98
C LEU A 83 0.01 6.74 -8.20
N HIS A 84 -0.40 7.38 -7.12
CA HIS A 84 -1.10 8.65 -7.14
C HIS A 84 -0.12 9.77 -6.79
N ARG A 85 -0.17 10.85 -7.56
CA ARG A 85 0.59 12.09 -7.34
C ARG A 85 -0.29 13.12 -6.64
#